data_AF-A0A2G6C4W9-F1
#
_entry.id   AF-A0A2G6C4W9-F1
#
_cell.length_a   1.000
_cell.length_b   1.000
_cell.length_c   1.000
_cell.angle_alpha   90.00
_cell.angle_beta   90.00
_cell.angle_gamma   90.00
#
_symmetry.space_group_name_H-M   'P 1'
#
loop_
_entity.id
_entity.type
_entity.pdbx_description
1 polymer ?
#
loop_
_entity_poly.entity_id
_entity_poly.type
_entity_poly.pdbx_seq_one_letter_code
_entity_poly.pdbx_strand_id
1 'polypeptide(L)'
;MTTRSVNYWRIFWLSALVTVVLGLLVFLHGGWLALWLFNILVILEITLSFDNAVINSRVLIRMSPWWQKIFLTVGIFVAVFVVRFLLPIIIVMITANLDFNTVTHLALDEPV
;
A
#
# COMPACT_ATOMS: atom_id res chain seq x y z
N MET A 1 -13.42 0.87 -36.50
CA MET A 1 -12.72 0.36 -35.29
C MET A 1 -11.30 0.90 -35.30
N THR A 2 -11.05 2.02 -34.62
CA THR A 2 -9.70 2.61 -34.51
C THR A 2 -8.95 1.93 -33.37
N THR A 3 -7.94 1.14 -33.70
CA THR A 3 -6.98 0.58 -32.74
C THR A 3 -6.14 1.70 -32.16
N ARG A 4 -6.56 2.29 -31.03
CA ARG A 4 -5.64 3.11 -30.23
C ARG A 4 -4.56 2.18 -29.70
N SER A 5 -3.34 2.29 -30.24
CA SER A 5 -2.17 1.62 -29.68
C SER A 5 -1.97 2.13 -28.25
N VAL A 6 -2.18 1.26 -27.27
CA VAL A 6 -1.94 1.58 -25.87
C VAL A 6 -0.43 1.67 -25.68
N ASN A 7 0.09 2.89 -25.59
CA ASN A 7 1.50 3.10 -25.29
C ASN A 7 1.74 2.82 -23.80
N TYR A 8 2.09 1.57 -23.48
CA TYR A 8 2.45 1.15 -22.12
C TYR A 8 3.49 2.06 -21.48
N TRP A 9 4.40 2.59 -22.29
CA TRP A 9 5.45 3.45 -21.78
C TRP A 9 4.92 4.73 -21.16
N ARG A 10 3.84 5.31 -21.69
CA ARG A 10 3.20 6.50 -21.11
C ARG A 10 2.54 6.23 -19.76
N ILE A 11 2.14 4.99 -19.49
CA ILE A 11 1.44 4.61 -18.24
C ILE A 11 2.45 4.20 -17.16
N PHE A 12 3.48 3.42 -17.53
CA PHE A 12 4.38 2.79 -16.55
C PHE A 12 5.76 3.44 -16.41
N TRP A 13 6.12 4.45 -17.23
CA TRP A 13 7.46 5.05 -17.13
C TRP A 13 7.73 5.66 -15.76
N LEU A 14 6.75 6.33 -15.17
CA LEU A 14 6.91 6.98 -13.86
C LEU A 14 7.11 5.93 -12.76
N SER A 15 6.31 4.86 -12.75
CA SER A 15 6.47 3.77 -11.79
C SER A 15 7.81 3.06 -11.96
N ALA A 16 8.22 2.79 -13.21
CA ALA A 16 9.50 2.17 -13.49
C ALA A 16 10.68 3.05 -13.04
N LEU A 17 10.61 4.37 -13.30
CA LEU A 17 11.61 5.33 -12.86
C LEU A 17 11.72 5.35 -11.33
N VAL A 18 10.58 5.46 -10.63
CA VAL A 18 10.56 5.49 -9.16
C VAL A 18 11.13 4.20 -8.58
N THR A 19 10.75 3.03 -9.10
CA THR A 19 11.29 1.74 -8.64
C THR A 19 12.80 1.64 -8.85
N VAL A 20 13.31 2.11 -9.99
CA VAL A 20 14.75 2.12 -10.27
C VAL A 20 15.48 3.07 -9.31
N VAL A 21 14.96 4.28 -9.10
CA VAL A 21 15.54 5.27 -8.18
C VAL A 21 15.58 4.73 -6.74
N LEU A 22 14.48 4.15 -6.26
CA LEU A 22 14.42 3.55 -4.92
C LEU A 22 15.37 2.36 -4.79
N GLY A 23 15.45 1.48 -5.79
CA GLY A 23 16.41 0.38 -5.81
C GLY A 23 17.85 0.86 -5.74
N LEU A 24 18.18 1.94 -6.45
CA LEU A 24 19.49 2.58 -6.42
C LEU A 24 19.81 3.16 -5.04
N LEU A 25 18.86 3.87 -4.43
CA LEU A 25 19.02 4.40 -3.07
C LEU A 25 19.23 3.29 -2.04
N VAL A 26 18.46 2.19 -2.13
CA VAL A 26 18.62 1.03 -1.25
C VAL A 26 19.98 0.38 -1.43
N PHE A 27 20.44 0.22 -2.68
CA PHE A 27 21.76 -0.33 -2.95
C PHE A 27 22.88 0.54 -2.36
N LEU A 28 22.76 1.87 -2.47
CA LEU A 28 23.75 2.80 -1.91
C LEU A 28 23.80 2.77 -0.37
N HIS A 29 22.69 2.49 0.31
CA HIS A 29 22.63 2.44 1.77
C HIS A 29 22.99 1.07 2.37
N GLY A 30 22.62 -0.03 1.70
CA GLY A 30 22.73 -1.38 2.28
C GLY A 30 23.35 -2.44 1.36
N GLY A 31 23.90 -2.04 0.22
CA GLY A 31 24.60 -2.93 -0.71
C GLY A 31 23.71 -3.99 -1.35
N TRP A 32 24.33 -5.10 -1.76
CA TRP A 32 23.67 -6.15 -2.55
C TRP A 32 22.59 -6.91 -1.77
N LEU A 33 22.79 -7.10 -0.46
CA LEU A 33 21.83 -7.80 0.40
C LEU A 33 20.54 -6.98 0.58
N ALA A 34 20.65 -5.67 0.81
CA ALA A 34 19.48 -4.80 0.90
C ALA A 34 18.73 -4.73 -0.44
N LEU A 35 19.46 -4.68 -1.57
CA LEU A 35 18.84 -4.72 -2.90
C LEU A 35 18.11 -6.04 -3.16
N TRP A 36 18.63 -7.17 -2.68
CA TRP A 36 17.97 -8.48 -2.78
C TRP A 36 16.67 -8.51 -1.98
N LEU A 37 16.70 -8.05 -0.72
CA LEU A 37 15.50 -7.93 0.11
C LEU A 37 14.47 -6.98 -0.51
N PHE A 38 14.91 -5.84 -1.02
CA PHE A 38 14.04 -4.91 -1.73
C PHE A 38 13.35 -5.55 -2.92
N ASN A 39 14.06 -6.33 -3.74
CA ASN A 39 13.45 -7.03 -4.87
C ASN A 39 12.40 -8.05 -4.42
N ILE A 40 12.68 -8.82 -3.36
CA ILE A 40 11.70 -9.74 -2.78
C ILE A 40 10.45 -8.98 -2.34
N LEU A 41 10.62 -7.87 -1.60
CA LEU A 41 9.52 -7.05 -1.13
C LEU A 41 8.74 -6.42 -2.29
N VAL A 42 9.40 -5.97 -3.35
CA VAL A 42 8.74 -5.44 -4.55
C VAL A 42 7.86 -6.51 -5.20
N ILE A 43 8.39 -7.72 -5.40
CA ILE A 43 7.61 -8.83 -5.99
C ILE A 43 6.42 -9.19 -5.09
N LEU A 44 6.66 -9.29 -3.78
CA LEU A 44 5.63 -9.59 -2.79
C LEU A 44 4.52 -8.52 -2.81
N GLU A 45 4.90 -7.25 -2.74
CA GLU A 45 3.99 -6.12 -2.67
C GLU A 45 3.15 -6.00 -3.96
N ILE A 46 3.76 -6.17 -5.14
CA ILE A 46 3.04 -6.18 -6.41
C ILE A 46 2.01 -7.31 -6.42
N THR A 47 2.41 -8.51 -6.00
CA THR A 47 1.53 -9.69 -6.00
C THR A 47 0.34 -9.49 -5.07
N LEU A 48 0.59 -9.10 -3.82
CA LEU A 48 -0.46 -8.87 -2.81
C LEU A 48 -1.37 -7.70 -3.19
N SER A 49 -0.82 -6.62 -3.75
CA SER A 49 -1.59 -5.47 -4.21
C SER A 49 -2.51 -5.83 -5.39
N PHE A 50 -2.01 -6.62 -6.36
CA PHE A 50 -2.81 -7.08 -7.48
C PHE A 50 -3.94 -8.00 -7.03
N ASP A 51 -3.65 -8.96 -6.16
CA ASP A 51 -4.67 -9.88 -5.65
C ASP A 51 -5.80 -9.10 -4.94
N ASN A 52 -5.42 -8.17 -4.07
CA ASN A 52 -6.36 -7.31 -3.36
C ASN A 52 -7.17 -6.39 -4.32
N ALA A 53 -6.54 -5.81 -5.34
CA ALA A 53 -7.23 -4.96 -6.31
C ALA A 53 -8.19 -5.75 -7.21
N VAL A 54 -7.81 -6.97 -7.62
CA VAL A 54 -8.61 -7.82 -8.49
C VAL A 54 -9.81 -8.38 -7.74
N ILE A 55 -9.61 -8.90 -6.52
CA ILE A 55 -10.71 -9.46 -5.72
C ILE A 55 -11.74 -8.35 -5.41
N ASN A 56 -11.30 -7.22 -4.85
CA ASN A 56 -12.23 -6.14 -4.49
C ASN A 56 -12.97 -5.58 -5.69
N SER A 57 -12.30 -5.34 -6.83
CA SER A 57 -12.97 -4.84 -8.05
C SER A 57 -13.96 -5.84 -8.63
N ARG A 58 -13.65 -7.15 -8.61
CA ARG A 58 -14.59 -8.21 -9.03
C ARG A 58 -15.85 -8.25 -8.18
N VAL A 59 -15.71 -8.08 -6.87
CA VAL A 59 -16.86 -8.00 -5.96
C VAL A 59 -17.63 -6.70 -6.22
N LEU A 60 -16.93 -5.58 -6.39
CA LEU A 60 -17.53 -4.26 -6.59
C LEU A 60 -18.47 -4.18 -7.79
N ILE A 61 -18.07 -4.78 -8.92
CA ILE A 61 -18.84 -4.77 -10.17
C ILE A 61 -20.17 -5.55 -10.02
N ARG A 62 -20.26 -6.47 -9.05
CA ARG A 62 -21.48 -7.24 -8.77
C ARG A 62 -22.41 -6.54 -7.77
N MET A 63 -21.99 -5.43 -7.17
CA MET A 63 -22.80 -4.70 -6.20
C MET A 63 -23.82 -3.78 -6.90
N SER A 64 -24.91 -3.47 -6.21
CA SER A 64 -25.83 -2.43 -6.69
C SER A 64 -25.14 -1.05 -6.68
N PRO A 65 -25.54 -0.10 -7.55
CA PRO A 65 -24.91 1.22 -7.64
C PRO A 65 -24.87 1.98 -6.30
N TRP A 66 -25.86 1.75 -5.44
CA TRP A 66 -25.94 2.34 -4.11
C TRP A 66 -24.82 1.82 -3.19
N TRP A 67 -24.63 0.50 -3.14
CA TRP A 67 -23.57 -0.12 -2.33
C TRP A 67 -22.17 0.17 -2.86
N GLN A 68 -22.01 0.18 -4.19
CA GLN A 68 -20.74 0.58 -4.81
C GLN A 68 -20.34 2.01 -4.39
N LYS A 69 -21.29 2.95 -4.37
CA LYS A 69 -21.03 4.34 -3.95
C LYS A 69 -20.64 4.42 -2.47
N ILE A 70 -21.31 3.67 -1.59
CA ILE A 70 -20.96 3.65 -0.16
C ILE A 70 -19.56 3.05 0.05
N PHE A 71 -19.26 1.94 -0.62
CA PHE A 71 -17.94 1.31 -0.52
C PHE A 71 -16.83 2.27 -0.96
N LEU A 72 -17.02 2.93 -2.11
CA LEU A 72 -16.03 3.87 -2.66
C LEU A 72 -15.90 5.17 -1.85
N THR A 73 -16.87 5.51 -1.00
CA THR A 73 -16.85 6.72 -0.18
C THR A 73 -16.47 6.40 1.26
N VAL A 74 -17.40 5.80 2.01
CA VAL A 74 -17.22 5.48 3.43
C VAL A 74 -16.33 4.25 3.61
N GLY A 75 -16.46 3.24 2.74
CA GLY A 75 -15.70 2.00 2.86
C GLY A 75 -14.19 2.22 2.74
N ILE A 76 -13.74 2.93 1.71
CA ILE A 76 -12.33 3.30 1.54
C ILE A 76 -11.84 4.19 2.70
N PHE A 77 -12.65 5.15 3.16
CA PHE A 77 -12.29 5.98 4.30
C PHE A 77 -12.03 5.16 5.57
N VAL A 78 -12.95 4.25 5.90
CA VAL A 78 -12.80 3.35 7.06
C VAL A 78 -11.59 2.43 6.88
N ALA A 79 -11.38 1.88 5.70
CA ALA A 79 -10.24 1.01 5.42
C ALA A 79 -8.89 1.73 5.63
N VAL A 80 -8.78 2.98 5.19
CA VAL A 80 -7.53 3.75 5.31
C VAL A 80 -7.33 4.31 6.72
N PHE A 81 -8.33 4.98 7.29
CA PHE A 81 -8.14 5.69 8.57
C PHE A 81 -8.39 4.81 9.78
N VAL A 82 -9.41 3.95 9.76
CA VAL A 82 -9.73 3.12 10.91
C VAL A 82 -8.85 1.88 10.90
N VAL A 83 -8.92 1.07 9.84
CA VAL A 83 -8.24 -0.24 9.83
C VAL A 83 -6.73 -0.09 9.68
N ARG A 84 -6.23 0.89 8.90
CA ARG A 84 -4.79 1.03 8.66
C ARG A 84 -4.07 1.96 9.63
N PHE A 85 -4.76 2.96 10.18
CA PHE A 85 -4.13 3.94 11.07
C PHE A 85 -4.56 3.75 12.53
N LEU A 86 -5.86 3.82 12.82
CA LEU A 86 -6.36 3.78 14.19
C LEU A 86 -6.22 2.40 14.83
N LEU A 87 -6.52 1.34 14.07
CA LEU A 87 -6.54 -0.03 14.57
C LEU A 87 -5.16 -0.52 15.03
N PRO A 88 -4.04 -0.34 14.28
CA PRO A 88 -2.72 -0.70 14.78
C PRO A 88 -2.35 0.02 16.07
N ILE A 89 -2.66 1.31 16.18
CA ILE A 89 -2.40 2.10 17.39
C ILE A 89 -3.18 1.52 18.56
N ILE A 90 -4.48 1.27 18.39
CA ILE A 90 -5.32 0.67 19.44
C ILE A 90 -4.79 -0.70 19.86
N ILE A 91 -4.41 -1.55 18.90
CA ILE A 91 -3.86 -2.88 19.20
C ILE A 91 -2.61 -2.74 20.07
N VAL A 92 -1.65 -1.88 19.69
CA VAL A 92 -0.42 -1.66 20.47
C VAL A 92 -0.72 -1.08 21.85
N MET A 93 -1.64 -0.12 21.95
CA MET A 93 -2.03 0.46 23.24
C MET A 93 -2.55 -0.61 24.21
N ILE A 94 -3.41 -1.51 23.73
CA ILE A 94 -3.99 -2.57 24.57
C ILE A 94 -2.94 -3.64 24.92
N THR A 95 -2.13 -4.07 23.96
CA THR A 95 -1.16 -5.15 24.17
C THR A 95 0.04 -4.73 25.01
N ALA A 96 0.52 -3.50 24.83
CA ALA A 96 1.63 -2.93 25.59
C ALA A 96 1.18 -2.17 26.86
N ASN A 97 -0.14 -1.98 27.04
CA ASN A 97 -0.75 -1.21 28.12
C ASN A 97 -0.17 0.22 28.22
N LEU A 98 -0.08 0.88 27.06
CA LEU A 98 0.49 2.21 26.90
C LEU A 98 -0.59 3.22 26.49
N ASP A 99 -0.43 4.47 26.93
CA ASP A 99 -1.28 5.58 26.54
C ASP A 99 -1.05 6.02 25.08
N PHE A 100 -2.06 6.66 24.48
CA PHE A 100 -2.04 7.08 23.07
C PHE A 100 -0.83 7.97 22.72
N ASN A 101 -0.48 8.92 23.59
CA ASN A 101 0.67 9.80 23.36
C ASN A 101 1.99 9.03 23.34
N THR A 102 2.12 8.01 24.20
CA THR A 102 3.34 7.19 24.25
C THR A 102 3.47 6.33 23.00
N VAL A 103 2.38 5.70 22.55
CA VAL A 103 2.39 4.88 21.32
C VAL A 103 2.65 5.73 20.06
N THR A 104 2.08 6.92 19.99
CA THR A 104 2.33 7.83 18.86
C THR A 104 3.75 8.38 18.85
N HIS A 105 4.32 8.70 20.01
CA HIS A 105 5.73 9.07 20.12
C HIS A 105 6.64 7.91 19.70
N LEU A 106 6.40 6.70 20.19
CA LEU A 106 7.16 5.51 19.78
C LEU A 106 7.08 5.26 18.26
N ALA A 107 5.89 5.42 17.67
CA ALA A 107 5.70 5.21 16.24
C ALA A 107 6.38 6.25 15.34
N LEU A 108 6.59 7.48 15.83
CA LEU A 108 7.12 8.59 15.04
C LEU A 108 8.61 8.86 15.30
N ASP A 109 9.04 8.78 16.55
CA ASP A 109 10.36 9.25 16.99
C ASP A 109 11.35 8.11 17.23
N GLU A 110 10.85 6.87 17.43
CA GLU A 110 11.69 5.67 17.60
C GLU A 110 11.25 4.53 16.65
N PRO A 111 11.26 4.75 15.32
CA PRO A 111 10.99 3.66 14.39
C PRO A 111 12.13 2.64 14.44
N VAL A 112 11.77 1.38 14.72
CA VAL A 112 12.66 0.21 14.68
C VAL A 112 13.24 -0.07 13.30
#